data_AF-R7EXL7-F1
#
_entry.id   AF-R7EXL7-F1
#
_cell.length_a   1.000
_cell.length_b   1.000
_cell.length_c   1.000
_cell.angle_alpha   90.00
_cell.angle_beta   90.00
_cell.angle_gamma   90.00
#
_symmetry.space_group_name_H-M   'P 1'
#
loop_
_entity.id
_entity.type
_entity.pdbx_description
1 polymer ?
#
loop_
_entity_poly.entity_id
_entity_poly.type
_entity_poly.pdbx_seq_one_letter_code
_entity_poly.pdbx_strand_id
1 'polypeptide(L)'
;MAQNSLRQRGILGIMLIILFLITAITGIMLHLKSHGIILQPRGVLKVVHWLFGLGLAIVAYLHGKQFFKMLIGLHKRFKFFQIVTWIFIIAAIVTVATGFIKLLSPVKIHGLGLFHYQAGLIMSIAAILHLVHALPTLPRYFRHKRK
;
A
#
# COMPACT_ATOMS: atom_id res chain seq x y z
N MET A 1 20.51 -21.19 -1.85
CA MET A 1 20.34 -19.76 -1.49
C MET A 1 19.40 -18.98 -2.43
N ALA A 2 19.50 -19.09 -3.76
CA ALA A 2 18.66 -18.31 -4.70
C ALA A 2 17.14 -18.60 -4.69
N GLN A 3 16.70 -19.80 -4.32
CA GLN A 3 15.25 -20.08 -4.23
C GLN A 3 14.57 -19.39 -3.04
N ASN A 4 15.29 -19.23 -1.92
CA ASN A 4 14.75 -18.54 -0.74
C ASN A 4 14.47 -17.07 -1.02
N SER A 5 15.30 -16.40 -1.84
CA SER A 5 15.13 -14.98 -2.17
C SER A 5 13.98 -14.72 -3.14
N LEU A 6 13.69 -15.64 -4.08
CA LEU A 6 12.53 -15.53 -4.98
C LEU A 6 11.21 -15.74 -4.24
N ARG A 7 11.13 -16.77 -3.40
CA ARG A 7 9.94 -17.02 -2.57
C ARG A 7 9.68 -15.87 -1.61
N GLN A 8 10.73 -15.29 -1.02
CA GLN A 8 10.62 -14.11 -0.16
C GLN A 8 9.97 -12.92 -0.88
N ARG A 9 10.34 -12.65 -2.14
CA ARG A 9 9.71 -11.58 -2.96
C ARG A 9 8.21 -11.81 -3.14
N GLY A 10 7.82 -13.05 -3.44
CA GLY A 10 6.41 -13.44 -3.56
C GLY A 10 5.65 -13.27 -2.24
N ILE A 11 6.24 -13.72 -1.12
CA ILE A 11 5.65 -13.56 0.22
C ILE A 11 5.43 -12.08 0.56
N LEU A 12 6.42 -11.22 0.31
CA LEU A 12 6.26 -9.78 0.53
C LEU A 12 5.14 -9.19 -0.32
N GLY A 13 4.98 -9.64 -1.57
CA GLY A 13 3.85 -9.24 -2.42
C GLY A 13 2.49 -9.65 -1.83
N ILE A 14 2.36 -10.86 -1.31
CA ILE A 14 1.12 -11.32 -0.65
C ILE A 14 0.85 -10.54 0.64
N MET A 15 1.87 -10.34 1.47
CA MET A 15 1.76 -9.53 2.69
C MET A 15 1.28 -8.11 2.36
N LEU A 16 1.81 -7.50 1.31
CA LEU A 16 1.37 -6.17 0.86
C LEU A 16 -0.11 -6.14 0.49
N ILE A 17 -0.60 -7.14 -0.24
CA ILE A 17 -2.02 -7.20 -0.62
C ILE A 17 -2.90 -7.25 0.63
N ILE A 18 -2.57 -8.13 1.60
CA ILE A 18 -3.34 -8.27 2.84
C ILE A 18 -3.31 -6.97 3.66
N LEU A 19 -2.13 -6.40 3.88
CA LEU A 19 -1.95 -5.15 4.61
C LEU A 19 -2.69 -3.99 3.94
N PHE A 20 -2.63 -3.91 2.61
CA PHE A 20 -3.32 -2.90 1.81
C PHE A 20 -4.83 -3.02 1.97
N LEU A 21 -5.40 -4.22 1.82
CA LEU A 21 -6.83 -4.45 1.96
C LEU A 21 -7.33 -4.03 3.34
N ILE A 22 -6.66 -4.49 4.41
CA ILE A 22 -7.06 -4.14 5.78
C ILE A 22 -6.96 -2.63 6.01
N THR A 23 -5.87 -1.99 5.58
CA THR A 23 -5.66 -0.55 5.76
C THR A 23 -6.68 0.28 4.96
N ALA A 24 -6.95 -0.09 3.72
CA ALA A 24 -7.90 0.62 2.85
C ALA A 24 -9.34 0.47 3.36
N ILE A 25 -9.77 -0.75 3.68
CA ILE A 25 -11.12 -1.01 4.21
C ILE A 25 -11.33 -0.25 5.51
N THR A 26 -10.40 -0.35 6.47
CA THR A 26 -10.52 0.38 7.75
C THR A 26 -10.46 1.90 7.54
N GLY A 27 -9.68 2.39 6.58
CA GLY A 27 -9.62 3.81 6.21
C GLY A 27 -10.95 4.33 5.67
N ILE A 28 -11.59 3.57 4.76
CA ILE A 28 -12.93 3.87 4.24
C ILE A 28 -13.95 3.86 5.38
N MET A 29 -13.98 2.80 6.20
CA MET A 29 -14.86 2.69 7.37
C MET A 29 -14.72 3.89 8.33
N LEU A 30 -13.49 4.36 8.57
CA LEU A 30 -13.23 5.53 9.41
C LEU A 30 -13.69 6.85 8.77
N HIS A 31 -13.62 6.94 7.43
CA HIS A 31 -14.08 8.10 6.68
C HIS A 31 -15.61 8.19 6.67
N LEU A 32 -16.35 7.07 6.64
CA LEU A 32 -17.82 7.05 6.62
C LEU A 32 -18.50 7.90 7.71
N LYS A 33 -17.80 8.26 8.80
CA LYS A 33 -18.27 9.24 9.78
C LYS A 33 -18.61 10.61 9.17
N SER A 34 -17.92 11.06 8.13
CA SER A 34 -18.26 12.31 7.42
C SER A 34 -19.60 12.22 6.70
N HIS A 35 -20.09 11.00 6.44
CA HIS A 35 -21.39 10.71 5.84
C HIS A 35 -22.45 10.31 6.89
N GLY A 36 -22.19 10.53 8.18
CA GLY A 36 -23.13 10.23 9.27
C GLY A 36 -23.10 8.79 9.77
N ILE A 37 -22.32 7.89 9.16
CA ILE A 37 -22.25 6.47 9.55
C ILE A 37 -21.09 6.27 10.53
N ILE A 38 -21.40 5.83 11.75
CA ILE A 38 -20.40 5.61 12.81
C ILE A 38 -20.31 4.12 13.12
N LEU A 39 -19.18 3.51 12.75
CA LEU A 39 -18.87 2.13 13.08
C LEU A 39 -18.22 2.03 14.47
N GLN A 40 -18.77 1.19 15.33
CA GLN A 40 -18.25 0.92 16.68
C GLN A 40 -17.65 -0.50 16.75
N PRO A 41 -16.59 -0.72 17.56
CA PRO A 41 -15.86 0.27 18.37
C PRO A 41 -14.83 1.07 17.55
N ARG A 42 -15.00 2.39 17.49
CA ARG A 42 -14.17 3.27 16.66
C ARG A 42 -12.70 3.35 17.09
N GLY A 43 -12.43 3.27 18.39
CA GLY A 43 -11.07 3.26 18.91
C GLY A 43 -10.27 2.11 18.33
N VAL A 44 -10.86 0.90 18.31
CA VAL A 44 -10.25 -0.29 17.72
C VAL A 44 -10.01 -0.11 16.22
N LEU A 45 -10.99 0.42 15.48
CA LEU A 45 -10.84 0.71 14.04
C LEU A 45 -9.64 1.64 13.75
N LYS A 46 -9.45 2.69 14.56
CA LYS A 46 -8.29 3.57 14.43
C LYS A 46 -6.99 2.81 14.70
N VAL A 47 -6.95 2.01 15.77
CA VAL A 47 -5.76 1.23 16.16
C VAL A 47 -5.35 0.26 15.05
N VAL A 48 -6.31 -0.51 14.55
CA VAL A 48 -6.10 -1.43 13.42
C VAL A 48 -5.61 -0.66 12.20
N HIS A 49 -6.27 0.45 11.83
CA HIS A 49 -5.89 1.22 10.66
C HIS A 49 -4.43 1.71 10.70
N TRP A 50 -3.98 2.30 11.81
CA TRP A 50 -2.62 2.84 11.87
C TRP A 50 -1.55 1.74 12.00
N LEU A 51 -1.82 0.65 12.76
CA LEU A 51 -0.88 -0.47 12.88
C LEU A 51 -0.67 -1.16 11.52
N PHE A 52 -1.75 -1.49 10.82
CA PHE A 52 -1.68 -2.11 9.51
C PHE A 52 -1.14 -1.15 8.44
N GLY A 53 -1.46 0.15 8.54
CA GLY A 53 -0.89 1.18 7.66
C GLY A 53 0.62 1.34 7.84
N LEU A 54 1.13 1.26 9.07
CA LEU A 54 2.56 1.26 9.35
C LEU A 54 3.23 -0.01 8.81
N GLY A 55 2.63 -1.17 9.05
CA GLY A 55 3.10 -2.44 8.48
C GLY A 55 3.16 -2.39 6.96
N LEU A 56 2.11 -1.86 6.32
CA LEU A 56 2.04 -1.65 4.87
C LEU A 56 3.23 -0.80 4.38
N ALA A 57 3.52 0.32 5.06
CA ALA A 57 4.63 1.20 4.69
C ALA A 57 6.00 0.49 4.77
N ILE A 58 6.25 -0.25 5.85
CA ILE A 58 7.51 -0.98 6.05
C ILE A 58 7.68 -2.06 4.97
N VAL A 59 6.65 -2.89 4.76
CA VAL A 59 6.71 -3.96 3.76
C VAL A 59 6.81 -3.37 2.34
N ALA A 60 6.16 -2.22 2.08
CA ALA A 60 6.21 -1.54 0.78
C ALA A 60 7.62 -1.01 0.48
N TYR A 61 8.29 -0.47 1.49
CA TYR A 61 9.70 -0.08 1.38
C TYR A 61 10.60 -1.27 1.03
N LEU A 62 10.44 -2.40 1.72
CA LEU A 62 11.23 -3.62 1.46
C LEU A 62 10.96 -4.17 0.06
N HIS A 63 9.69 -4.21 -0.37
CA HIS A 63 9.30 -4.62 -1.71
C HIS A 63 9.88 -3.68 -2.77
N GLY A 64 9.75 -2.37 -2.58
CA GLY A 64 10.32 -1.34 -3.45
C GLY A 64 11.83 -1.52 -3.61
N LYS A 65 12.56 -1.73 -2.51
CA LYS A 65 14.01 -1.98 -2.55
C LYS A 65 14.39 -3.20 -3.40
N GLN A 66 13.60 -4.28 -3.34
CA GLN A 66 13.84 -5.50 -4.12
C GLN A 66 13.61 -5.31 -5.62
N PHE A 67 12.63 -4.47 -5.99
CA PHE A 67 12.18 -4.32 -7.37
C PHE A 67 12.57 -2.98 -8.02
N PHE A 68 13.28 -2.09 -7.31
CA PHE A 68 13.61 -0.75 -7.78
C PHE A 68 14.33 -0.74 -9.15
N LYS A 69 15.39 -1.54 -9.29
CA LYS A 69 16.13 -1.65 -10.56
C LYS A 69 15.26 -2.19 -11.69
N MET A 70 14.37 -3.14 -11.37
CA MET A 70 13.41 -3.69 -12.32
C MET A 70 12.41 -2.62 -12.78
N LEU A 71 11.88 -1.83 -11.85
CA LEU A 71 10.95 -0.74 -12.15
C LEU A 71 11.58 0.29 -13.11
N ILE A 72 12.84 0.66 -12.90
CA ILE A 72 13.57 1.57 -13.81
C ILE A 72 13.73 0.93 -15.20
N GLY A 73 14.13 -0.34 -15.25
CA GLY A 73 14.35 -1.06 -16.51
C GLY A 73 13.09 -1.30 -17.35
N LEU A 74 11.90 -1.24 -16.75
CA LEU A 74 10.62 -1.47 -17.44
C LEU A 74 10.16 -0.27 -18.30
N HIS A 75 10.80 0.90 -18.21
CA HIS A 75 10.38 2.13 -18.89
C HIS A 75 10.10 1.94 -20.39
N LYS A 76 10.99 1.25 -21.10
CA LYS A 76 10.92 1.11 -22.56
C LYS A 76 9.79 0.20 -23.04
N ARG A 77 9.37 -0.78 -22.22
CA ARG A 77 8.43 -1.84 -22.62
C ARG A 77 7.07 -1.74 -21.94
N PHE A 78 7.03 -1.21 -20.72
CA PHE A 78 5.82 -1.14 -19.89
C PHE A 78 5.68 0.26 -19.26
N LYS A 79 5.72 1.30 -20.08
CA LYS A 79 5.66 2.71 -19.65
C LYS A 79 4.45 3.01 -18.76
N PHE A 80 3.27 2.50 -19.13
CA PHE A 80 2.05 2.67 -18.34
C PHE A 80 2.19 2.10 -16.93
N PHE A 81 2.61 0.84 -16.80
CA PHE A 81 2.86 0.20 -15.50
C PHE A 81 3.86 0.97 -14.66
N GLN A 82 4.93 1.47 -15.28
CA GLN A 82 5.94 2.24 -14.57
C GLN A 82 5.38 3.58 -14.03
N ILE A 83 4.63 4.32 -14.86
CA ILE A 83 4.00 5.59 -14.45
C ILE A 83 3.01 5.33 -13.31
N VAL A 84 2.13 4.35 -13.46
CA VAL A 84 1.17 3.95 -12.41
C VAL A 84 1.89 3.60 -11.11
N THR A 85 2.99 2.84 -11.19
CA THR A 85 3.77 2.45 -10.01
C THR A 85 4.44 3.65 -9.35
N TRP A 86 4.92 4.65 -10.12
CA TRP A 86 5.45 5.89 -9.54
C TRP A 86 4.36 6.72 -8.86
N ILE A 87 3.19 6.86 -9.48
CA ILE A 87 2.03 7.52 -8.86
C ILE A 87 1.67 6.81 -7.56
N PHE A 88 1.63 5.47 -7.57
CA PHE A 88 1.37 4.66 -6.38
C PHE A 88 2.40 4.95 -5.28
N ILE A 89 3.70 4.95 -5.59
CA ILE A 89 4.78 5.23 -4.62
C ILE A 89 4.62 6.62 -4.00
N ILE A 90 4.43 7.65 -4.83
CA ILE A 90 4.29 9.03 -4.35
C ILE A 90 3.04 9.17 -3.47
N ALA A 91 1.90 8.65 -3.93
CA ALA A 91 0.65 8.68 -3.16
C ALA A 91 0.79 7.91 -1.84
N ALA A 92 1.51 6.79 -1.82
CA ALA A 92 1.79 6.04 -0.59
C ALA A 92 2.64 6.85 0.38
N ILE A 93 3.71 7.50 -0.08
CA ILE A 93 4.55 8.37 0.76
C ILE A 93 3.72 9.51 1.35
N VAL A 94 2.91 10.19 0.54
CA VAL A 94 2.03 11.28 1.01
C VAL A 94 0.99 10.78 2.02
N THR A 95 0.38 9.62 1.76
CA THR A 95 -0.63 9.01 2.65
C THR A 95 0.00 8.65 4.00
N VAL A 96 1.19 8.05 3.98
CA VAL A 96 1.94 7.69 5.19
C VAL A 96 2.35 8.95 5.96
N ALA A 97 2.94 9.94 5.30
CA ALA A 97 3.36 11.19 5.93
C ALA A 97 2.18 11.92 6.59
N THR A 98 1.07 12.08 5.88
CA THR A 98 -0.14 12.71 6.42
C THR A 98 -0.77 11.89 7.54
N GLY A 99 -0.70 10.55 7.47
CA GLY A 99 -1.11 9.65 8.54
C GLY A 99 -0.29 9.83 9.82
N PHE A 100 1.04 9.90 9.70
CA PHE A 100 1.93 10.19 10.82
C PHE A 100 1.69 11.56 11.43
N ILE A 101 1.53 12.61 10.60
CA ILE A 101 1.20 13.94 11.09
C ILE A 101 -0.11 13.90 11.89
N LYS A 102 -1.14 13.21 11.40
CA LYS A 102 -2.41 13.04 12.14
C LYS A 102 -2.26 12.27 13.45
N LEU A 103 -1.36 11.30 13.50
CA LEU A 103 -1.14 10.47 14.69
C LEU A 103 -0.36 11.22 15.77
N LEU A 104 0.63 12.02 15.37
CA LEU A 104 1.57 12.68 16.27
C LEU A 104 1.18 14.12 16.61
N SER A 105 0.30 14.75 15.82
CA SER A 105 -0.14 16.11 16.11
C SER A 105 -1.00 16.15 17.37
N PRO A 106 -0.64 16.97 18.39
CA PRO A 106 -1.43 17.11 19.61
C PRO A 106 -2.76 17.82 19.36
N VAL A 107 -2.85 18.58 18.26
CA VAL A 107 -4.03 19.33 17.85
C VAL A 107 -4.52 18.85 16.49
N LYS A 108 -5.85 18.90 16.30
CA LYS A 108 -6.47 18.51 15.03
C LYS A 108 -6.21 19.59 13.97
N ILE A 109 -5.40 19.25 12.97
CA ILE A 109 -5.15 20.12 11.81
C ILE A 109 -6.37 20.10 10.89
N HIS A 110 -6.92 21.27 10.59
CA HIS A 110 -8.06 21.43 9.70
C HIS A 110 -7.73 20.91 8.28
N GLY A 111 -8.69 20.24 7.61
CA GLY A 111 -8.50 19.70 6.25
C GLY A 111 -7.59 18.46 6.13
N LEU A 112 -6.60 18.27 7.02
CA LEU A 112 -5.63 17.15 6.94
C LEU A 112 -6.30 15.77 6.93
N GLY A 113 -7.40 15.63 7.66
CA GLY A 113 -8.19 14.39 7.70
C GLY A 113 -8.75 14.00 6.33
N LEU A 114 -9.27 14.97 5.58
CA LEU A 114 -9.83 14.80 4.24
C LEU A 114 -8.72 14.61 3.20
N PHE A 115 -7.65 15.40 3.30
CA PHE A 115 -6.50 15.29 2.40
C PHE A 115 -5.85 13.89 2.48
N HIS A 116 -5.63 13.38 3.69
CA HIS A 116 -5.14 12.01 3.91
C HIS A 116 -6.06 10.96 3.26
N TYR A 117 -7.38 11.13 3.35
CA TYR A 117 -8.34 10.22 2.73
C TYR A 117 -8.26 10.28 1.19
N GLN A 118 -8.21 11.47 0.60
CA GLN A 118 -8.09 11.65 -0.85
C GLN A 118 -6.77 11.06 -1.38
N ALA A 119 -5.66 11.29 -0.68
CA ALA A 119 -4.37 10.68 -1.00
C ALA A 119 -4.44 9.14 -0.93
N GLY A 120 -5.08 8.60 0.11
CA GLY A 120 -5.32 7.17 0.26
C GLY A 120 -6.20 6.58 -0.84
N LEU A 121 -7.19 7.32 -1.35
CA LEU A 121 -8.02 6.92 -2.48
C LEU A 121 -7.20 6.85 -3.78
N ILE A 122 -6.40 7.89 -4.08
CA ILE A 122 -5.48 7.92 -5.23
C ILE A 122 -4.50 6.75 -5.15
N MET A 123 -3.89 6.54 -3.97
CA MET A 123 -3.00 5.42 -3.72
C MET A 123 -3.71 4.08 -3.99
N SER A 124 -4.96 3.94 -3.56
CA SER A 124 -5.72 2.69 -3.73
C SER A 124 -6.03 2.38 -5.19
N ILE A 125 -6.44 3.38 -5.98
CA ILE A 125 -6.67 3.23 -7.42
C ILE A 125 -5.37 2.84 -8.12
N ALA A 126 -4.27 3.55 -7.82
CA ALA A 126 -2.96 3.24 -8.40
C ALA A 126 -2.44 1.85 -8.00
N ALA A 127 -2.71 1.42 -6.76
CA ALA A 127 -2.38 0.07 -6.28
C ALA A 127 -3.16 -1.02 -7.03
N ILE A 128 -4.45 -0.83 -7.29
CA ILE A 128 -5.26 -1.77 -8.07
C ILE A 128 -4.70 -1.89 -9.50
N LEU A 129 -4.41 -0.75 -10.15
CA LEU A 129 -3.82 -0.74 -11.49
C LEU A 129 -2.44 -1.40 -11.52
N HIS A 130 -1.62 -1.18 -10.48
CA HIS A 130 -0.35 -1.88 -10.31
C HIS A 130 -0.56 -3.41 -10.18
N LEU A 131 -1.55 -3.83 -9.38
CA LEU A 131 -1.86 -5.24 -9.15
C LEU A 131 -2.36 -5.96 -10.41
N VAL A 132 -3.12 -5.30 -11.29
CA VAL A 132 -3.58 -5.89 -12.57
C VAL A 132 -2.40 -6.42 -13.39
N HIS A 133 -1.26 -5.72 -13.38
CA HIS A 133 -0.05 -6.14 -14.08
C HIS A 133 0.87 -7.01 -13.21
N ALA A 134 0.93 -6.78 -11.91
CA ALA A 134 1.84 -7.48 -11.01
C ALA A 134 1.33 -8.88 -10.60
N LEU A 135 0.03 -9.05 -10.33
CA LEU A 135 -0.57 -10.32 -9.88
C LEU A 135 -0.33 -11.49 -10.83
N PRO A 136 -0.48 -11.36 -12.17
CA PRO A 136 -0.19 -12.46 -13.09
C PRO A 136 1.25 -12.97 -13.03
N THR A 137 2.19 -12.16 -12.51
CA THR A 137 3.59 -12.56 -12.33
C THR A 137 3.84 -13.32 -11.02
N LEU A 138 2.91 -13.24 -10.06
CA LEU A 138 3.05 -13.80 -8.72
C LEU A 138 3.37 -15.31 -8.70
N PRO A 139 2.73 -16.18 -9.51
CA PRO A 139 3.03 -17.61 -9.52
C PRO A 139 4.48 -17.95 -9.87
N ARG A 140 5.17 -17.06 -10.60
CA ARG A 140 6.58 -17.26 -10.99
C ARG A 140 7.52 -17.26 -9.78
N TYR A 141 7.14 -16.60 -8.68
CA TYR A 141 7.94 -16.54 -7.46
C TYR A 141 7.77 -17.77 -6.56
N PHE A 142 6.77 -18.60 -6.82
CA PHE A 142 6.49 -19.84 -6.07
C PHE A 142 6.75 -21.11 -6.88
N ARG A 143 7.05 -20.98 -8.17
CA ARG A 143 7.35 -22.12 -9.03
C ARG A 143 8.67 -22.77 -8.58
N HIS A 144 8.59 -24.00 -8.09
CA HIS A 144 9.76 -24.80 -7.80
C HIS A 144 10.40 -25.23 -9.13
N LYS A 145 11.67 -24.90 -9.37
CA LYS A 145 12.43 -25.57 -10.44
C LYS A 145 12.66 -27.01 -9.97
N ARG A 146 11.96 -27.99 -10.58
CA ARG A 146 12.44 -29.38 -10.55
C ARG A 146 13.85 -29.34 -11.15
N LYS A 147 14.84 -29.73 -10.35
CA LYS A 147 16.17 -30.02 -10.88
C LYS A 147 16.07 -31.23 -11.79
#